data_AF-A0A0B7AY35-F1
#
_entry.id   AF-A0A0B7AY35-F1
#
_cell.length_a   1.000
_cell.length_b   1.000
_cell.length_c   1.000
_cell.angle_alpha   90.00
_cell.angle_beta   90.00
_cell.angle_gamma   90.00
#
_symmetry.space_group_name_H-M   'P 1'
#
loop_
_entity.id
_entity.type
_entity.pdbx_description
1 polymer ?
#
loop_
_entity_poly.entity_id
_entity_poly.type
_entity_poly.pdbx_seq_one_letter_code
_entity_poly.pdbx_strand_id
1 'polypeptide(L)'
;TIISIIAFYMLNNVEENKLSGIILTHLSETVIYLVTLIALFMAAYRMKALTFHGQHEADLEDVLILISYTGLLLFIIFSLVASILSKPDTKSGMTIMSNIVMFIQSTVQTIFILAGDRMSASTEAQERKKPGREFITFLLISNFAMWAINTFETQTPQHNPVQVDFYGQTAWAIFTHISVPLGIYYRFHSTVCFSNIWKNAWKQRKH
;
A
#
# COMPACT_ATOMS: atom_id res chain seq x y z
N THR A 1 -5.14 5.91 -12.28
CA THR A 1 -4.62 6.63 -11.09
C THR A 1 -4.86 8.12 -11.16
N ILE A 2 -4.15 8.92 -11.97
CA ILE A 2 -4.49 10.36 -12.10
C ILE A 2 -5.85 10.56 -12.77
N ILE A 3 -6.15 9.79 -13.83
CA ILE A 3 -7.47 9.77 -14.48
C ILE A 3 -8.55 9.28 -13.51
N SER A 4 -8.21 8.36 -12.59
CA SER A 4 -9.12 7.84 -11.57
C SER A 4 -9.43 8.89 -10.51
N ILE A 5 -8.43 9.67 -10.07
CA ILE A 5 -8.60 10.83 -9.18
C ILE A 5 -9.49 11.88 -9.85
N ILE A 6 -9.17 12.26 -11.10
CA ILE A 6 -9.96 13.26 -11.85
C ILE A 6 -11.39 12.77 -12.06
N ALA A 7 -11.57 11.49 -12.41
CA ALA A 7 -12.89 10.88 -12.58
C ALA A 7 -13.66 10.80 -11.25
N PHE A 8 -13.01 10.45 -10.14
CA PHE A 8 -13.61 10.44 -8.81
C PHE A 8 -14.09 11.84 -8.40
N TYR A 9 -13.24 12.86 -8.55
CA TYR A 9 -13.61 14.26 -8.26
C TYR A 9 -14.74 14.75 -9.18
N MET A 10 -14.70 14.39 -10.47
CA MET A 10 -15.75 14.73 -11.43
C MET A 10 -17.08 14.05 -11.11
N LEU A 11 -17.07 12.76 -10.74
CA LEU A 11 -18.27 11.97 -10.48
C LEU A 11 -18.89 12.29 -9.11
N ASN A 12 -18.10 12.61 -8.09
CA ASN A 12 -18.62 13.01 -6.78
C ASN A 12 -19.30 14.38 -6.79
N ASN A 13 -18.95 15.25 -7.74
CA ASN A 13 -19.63 16.54 -7.91
C ASN A 13 -21.03 16.40 -8.56
N VAL A 14 -21.41 15.22 -9.07
CA VAL A 14 -22.72 14.95 -9.66
C VAL A 14 -23.50 13.99 -8.75
N GLU A 15 -24.51 14.50 -8.05
CA GLU A 15 -25.23 13.73 -7.00
C GLU A 15 -25.85 12.41 -7.47
N GLU A 16 -26.22 12.29 -8.76
CA GLU A 16 -26.76 11.06 -9.36
C GLU A 16 -25.71 9.94 -9.51
N ASN A 17 -24.40 10.24 -9.47
CA ASN A 17 -23.34 9.28 -9.79
C ASN A 17 -22.50 8.78 -8.59
N LYS A 18 -22.94 9.05 -7.36
CA LYS A 18 -22.18 8.69 -6.14
C LYS A 18 -21.87 7.18 -6.04
N LEU A 19 -22.80 6.31 -6.43
CA LEU A 19 -22.55 4.85 -6.44
C LEU A 19 -21.49 4.43 -7.47
N SER A 20 -21.54 5.00 -8.67
CA SER A 20 -20.55 4.75 -9.73
C SER A 20 -19.16 5.24 -9.30
N GLY A 21 -19.08 6.34 -8.55
CA GLY A 21 -17.83 6.83 -7.95
C GLY A 21 -17.21 5.83 -6.96
N ILE A 22 -18.01 5.31 -6.03
CA ILE A 22 -17.56 4.31 -5.03
C ILE A 22 -17.07 3.03 -5.72
N ILE A 23 -17.81 2.53 -6.72
CA ILE A 23 -17.42 1.34 -7.48
C ILE A 23 -16.10 1.57 -8.20
N LEU A 24 -15.95 2.72 -8.85
CA LEU A 24 -14.73 3.07 -9.57
C LEU A 24 -13.53 3.14 -8.65
N THR A 25 -13.67 3.73 -7.45
CA THR A 25 -12.57 3.77 -6.48
C THR A 25 -12.16 2.37 -6.07
N HIS A 26 -13.06 1.56 -5.50
CA HIS A 26 -12.72 0.22 -5.02
C HIS A 26 -12.15 -0.69 -6.12
N LEU A 27 -12.67 -0.58 -7.34
CA LEU A 27 -12.11 -1.29 -8.48
C LEU A 27 -10.68 -0.83 -8.78
N SER A 28 -10.45 0.48 -8.84
CA SER A 28 -9.14 1.04 -9.13
C SER A 28 -8.09 0.70 -8.04
N GLU A 29 -8.51 0.71 -6.77
CA GLU A 29 -7.70 0.28 -5.62
C GLU A 29 -7.34 -1.20 -5.72
N THR A 30 -8.33 -2.05 -5.97
CA THR A 30 -8.11 -3.50 -6.07
C THR A 30 -7.15 -3.83 -7.22
N VAL A 31 -7.31 -3.18 -8.37
CA VAL A 31 -6.43 -3.37 -9.52
C VAL A 31 -4.99 -2.94 -9.18
N ILE A 32 -4.79 -1.78 -8.57
CA ILE A 32 -3.42 -1.33 -8.23
C ILE A 32 -2.77 -2.24 -7.19
N TYR A 33 -3.53 -2.75 -6.21
CA TYR A 33 -3.01 -3.71 -5.25
C TYR A 33 -2.63 -5.05 -5.89
N LEU A 34 -3.43 -5.57 -6.82
CA LEU A 34 -3.10 -6.80 -7.54
C LEU A 34 -1.86 -6.63 -8.43
N VAL A 35 -1.78 -5.55 -9.19
CA VAL A 35 -0.64 -5.30 -10.09
C VAL A 35 0.66 -5.10 -9.28
N THR A 36 0.61 -4.36 -8.18
CA THR A 36 1.77 -4.19 -7.29
C THR A 36 2.16 -5.48 -6.58
N LEU A 37 1.19 -6.33 -6.20
CA LEU A 37 1.46 -7.65 -5.65
C LEU A 37 2.19 -8.56 -6.65
N ILE A 38 1.77 -8.58 -7.91
CA ILE A 38 2.45 -9.34 -8.97
C ILE A 38 3.88 -8.78 -9.17
N ALA A 39 4.05 -7.45 -9.18
CA ALA A 39 5.36 -6.83 -9.29
C ALA A 39 6.29 -7.16 -8.10
N LEU A 40 5.75 -7.27 -6.88
CA LEU A 40 6.51 -7.72 -5.70
C LEU A 40 7.05 -9.15 -5.89
N PHE A 41 6.22 -10.08 -6.35
CA PHE A 41 6.66 -11.45 -6.61
C PHE A 41 7.71 -11.50 -7.73
N MET A 42 7.55 -10.71 -8.81
CA MET A 42 8.55 -10.61 -9.88
C MET A 42 9.86 -10.01 -9.38
N ALA A 43 9.81 -8.96 -8.54
CA ALA A 43 10.99 -8.37 -7.92
C ALA A 43 11.72 -9.38 -7.04
N ALA A 44 10.99 -10.07 -6.15
CA ALA A 44 11.54 -11.10 -5.27
C ALA A 44 12.20 -12.25 -6.05
N TYR A 45 11.54 -12.73 -7.11
CA TYR A 45 12.10 -13.77 -7.96
C TYR A 45 13.42 -13.34 -8.63
N ARG A 46 13.47 -12.11 -9.14
CA ARG A 46 14.64 -11.59 -9.85
C ARG A 46 15.79 -11.21 -8.91
N MET A 47 15.47 -10.74 -7.72
CA MET A 47 16.43 -10.34 -6.70
C MET A 47 16.93 -11.51 -5.83
N LYS A 48 16.33 -12.71 -5.92
CA LYS A 48 16.75 -13.91 -5.18
C LYS A 48 18.24 -14.25 -5.30
N ALA A 49 18.89 -13.85 -6.40
CA ALA A 49 20.32 -14.09 -6.61
C ALA A 49 21.23 -13.16 -5.79
N LEU A 50 20.70 -12.07 -5.21
CA LEU A 50 21.45 -11.15 -4.36
C LEU A 50 21.78 -11.81 -3.02
N THR A 51 22.86 -11.35 -2.38
CA THR A 51 23.30 -11.88 -1.09
C THR A 51 22.55 -11.18 0.04
N PHE A 52 21.95 -11.98 0.92
CA PHE A 52 21.25 -11.50 2.11
C PHE A 52 22.20 -11.36 3.30
N HIS A 53 22.17 -10.21 3.97
CA HIS A 53 23.02 -9.91 5.13
C HIS A 53 22.19 -9.97 6.42
N GLY A 54 22.36 -11.06 7.19
CA GLY A 54 21.59 -11.29 8.42
C GLY A 54 22.03 -10.44 9.63
N GLN A 55 23.24 -9.88 9.59
CA GLN A 55 23.74 -8.94 10.60
C GLN A 55 23.24 -7.53 10.29
N HIS A 56 21.98 -7.26 10.65
CA HIS A 56 21.40 -5.92 10.59
C HIS A 56 20.62 -5.68 11.89
N GLU A 57 21.10 -4.74 12.70
CA GLU A 57 20.30 -4.20 13.79
C GLU A 57 19.14 -3.42 13.19
N ALA A 58 17.96 -3.49 13.83
CA ALA A 58 16.79 -2.76 13.34
C ALA A 58 17.10 -1.25 13.34
N ASP A 59 17.23 -0.68 12.14
CA ASP A 59 17.44 0.75 11.99
C ASP A 59 16.10 1.51 12.12
N LEU A 60 16.17 2.84 12.22
CA LEU A 60 15.03 3.72 12.31
C LEU A 60 14.02 3.48 11.17
N GLU A 61 14.49 3.17 9.97
CA GLU A 61 13.64 2.89 8.81
C GLU A 61 12.75 1.64 9.02
N ASP A 62 13.30 0.57 9.61
CA ASP A 62 12.60 -0.68 9.95
C ASP A 62 11.51 -0.43 11.01
N VAL A 63 11.80 0.43 11.99
CA VAL A 63 10.84 0.79 13.04
C VAL A 63 9.70 1.64 12.48
N LEU A 64 10.03 2.64 11.66
CA LEU A 64 9.04 3.55 11.06
C LEU A 64 8.09 2.82 10.10
N ILE A 65 8.58 1.87 9.29
CA ILE A 65 7.71 1.08 8.42
C ILE A 65 6.77 0.19 9.24
N LEU A 66 7.23 -0.39 10.36
CA LEU A 66 6.41 -1.27 11.19
C LEU A 66 5.32 -0.52 11.98
N ILE A 67 5.66 0.65 12.54
CA ILE A 67 4.70 1.50 13.25
C ILE A 67 3.60 1.97 12.28
N SER A 68 4.00 2.46 11.10
CA SER A 68 3.04 2.94 10.09
C SER A 68 2.17 1.81 9.54
N TYR A 69 2.75 0.63 9.32
CA TYR A 69 2.03 -0.58 8.93
C TYR A 69 0.98 -1.00 9.97
N THR A 70 1.27 -0.83 11.27
CA THR A 70 0.30 -1.10 12.34
C THR A 70 -0.95 -0.22 12.22
N GLY A 71 -0.79 1.06 11.88
CA GLY A 71 -1.93 1.96 11.64
C GLY A 71 -2.78 1.53 10.43
N LEU A 72 -2.15 1.07 9.36
CA LEU A 72 -2.85 0.51 8.20
C LEU A 72 -3.61 -0.77 8.56
N LEU A 73 -3.01 -1.66 9.36
CA LEU A 73 -3.66 -2.89 9.82
C LEU A 73 -4.88 -2.60 10.68
N LEU A 74 -4.80 -1.62 11.59
CA LEU A 74 -5.95 -1.22 12.38
C LEU A 74 -7.11 -0.78 11.48
N PHE A 75 -6.84 0.04 10.46
CA PHE A 75 -7.86 0.49 9.50
C PHE A 75 -8.52 -0.70 8.78
N ILE A 76 -7.73 -1.66 8.31
CA ILE A 76 -8.20 -2.87 7.64
C ILE A 76 -9.10 -3.68 8.56
N ILE A 77 -8.65 -3.94 9.79
CA ILE A 77 -9.37 -4.79 10.75
C ILE A 77 -10.74 -4.19 11.06
N PHE A 78 -10.81 -2.90 11.39
CA PHE A 78 -12.08 -2.25 11.71
C PHE A 78 -13.00 -2.17 10.48
N SER A 79 -12.45 -1.93 9.29
CA SER A 79 -13.21 -1.95 8.04
C SER A 79 -13.81 -3.33 7.74
N LEU A 80 -13.04 -4.40 7.97
CA LEU A 80 -13.50 -5.77 7.79
C LEU A 80 -14.57 -6.15 8.82
N VAL A 81 -14.38 -5.81 10.11
CA VAL A 81 -15.36 -6.08 11.16
C VAL A 81 -16.69 -5.42 10.84
N ALA A 82 -16.70 -4.12 10.52
CA ALA A 82 -17.92 -3.43 10.11
C ALA A 82 -18.58 -4.08 8.89
N SER A 83 -17.80 -4.48 7.89
CA SER A 83 -18.36 -5.04 6.66
C SER A 83 -18.93 -6.44 6.85
N ILE A 84 -18.23 -7.31 7.58
CA ILE A 84 -18.64 -8.70 7.84
C ILE A 84 -19.88 -8.76 8.72
N LEU A 85 -20.00 -7.87 9.70
CA LEU A 85 -21.12 -7.85 10.65
C LEU A 85 -22.33 -7.02 10.17
N SER A 86 -22.15 -6.19 9.14
CA SER A 86 -23.24 -5.45 8.50
C SER A 86 -24.08 -6.35 7.60
N LYS A 87 -25.27 -5.87 7.21
CA LYS A 87 -26.13 -6.58 6.26
C LYS A 87 -25.37 -6.86 4.96
N PRO A 88 -25.42 -8.09 4.42
CA PRO A 88 -24.79 -8.40 3.14
C PRO A 88 -25.39 -7.53 2.03
N ASP A 89 -24.57 -6.65 1.49
CA ASP A 89 -24.87 -5.79 0.35
C ASP A 89 -23.64 -5.72 -0.55
N THR A 90 -23.83 -5.31 -1.80
CA THR A 90 -22.78 -5.11 -2.80
C THR A 90 -21.64 -4.25 -2.26
N LYS A 91 -21.97 -3.16 -1.54
CA LYS A 91 -20.97 -2.28 -0.92
C LYS A 91 -20.11 -3.00 0.11
N SER A 92 -20.73 -3.76 1.02
CA SER A 92 -20.00 -4.55 2.02
C SER A 92 -19.10 -5.60 1.35
N GLY A 93 -19.61 -6.31 0.34
CA GLY A 93 -18.83 -7.29 -0.41
C GLY A 93 -17.60 -6.68 -1.10
N MET A 94 -17.74 -5.50 -1.70
CA MET A 94 -16.64 -4.77 -2.33
C MET A 94 -15.61 -4.30 -1.30
N THR A 95 -16.06 -3.77 -0.15
CA THR A 95 -15.18 -3.36 0.95
C THR A 95 -14.39 -4.54 1.51
N ILE A 96 -15.02 -5.71 1.68
CA ILE A 96 -14.34 -6.92 2.15
C ILE A 96 -13.25 -7.34 1.15
N MET A 97 -13.60 -7.41 -0.13
CA MET A 97 -12.66 -7.79 -1.18
C MET A 97 -11.45 -6.84 -1.24
N SER A 98 -11.69 -5.53 -1.29
CA SER A 98 -10.62 -4.53 -1.39
C SER A 98 -9.72 -4.55 -0.15
N ASN A 99 -10.28 -4.68 1.06
CA ASN A 99 -9.50 -4.74 2.30
C ASN A 99 -8.69 -6.03 2.45
N ILE A 100 -9.20 -7.18 1.99
CA ILE A 100 -8.43 -8.44 1.99
C ILE A 100 -7.25 -8.33 1.02
N VAL A 101 -7.48 -7.81 -0.20
CA VAL A 101 -6.41 -7.63 -1.17
C VAL A 101 -5.38 -6.62 -0.66
N MET A 102 -5.83 -5.52 -0.05
CA MET A 102 -4.96 -4.52 0.58
C MET A 102 -4.13 -5.13 1.73
N PHE A 103 -4.72 -5.97 2.57
CA PHE A 103 -4.03 -6.67 3.65
C PHE A 103 -2.91 -7.57 3.12
N ILE A 104 -3.22 -8.42 2.15
CA ILE A 104 -2.24 -9.33 1.54
C ILE A 104 -1.12 -8.51 0.87
N GLN A 105 -1.49 -7.51 0.07
CA GLN A 105 -0.53 -6.68 -0.66
C GLN A 105 0.42 -5.95 0.30
N SER A 106 -0.11 -5.27 1.32
CA SER A 106 0.70 -4.52 2.28
C SER A 106 1.55 -5.43 3.17
N THR A 107 1.04 -6.60 3.57
CA THR A 107 1.83 -7.60 4.32
C THR A 107 3.05 -8.06 3.50
N VAL A 108 2.81 -8.52 2.26
CA VAL A 108 3.86 -9.02 1.38
C VAL A 108 4.86 -7.89 1.05
N GLN A 109 4.37 -6.67 0.84
CA GLN A 109 5.21 -5.50 0.60
C GLN A 109 6.13 -5.20 1.79
N THR A 110 5.60 -5.16 3.01
CA THR A 110 6.38 -4.87 4.22
C THR A 110 7.47 -5.92 4.42
N ILE A 111 7.14 -7.21 4.26
CA ILE A 111 8.12 -8.31 4.34
C ILE A 111 9.20 -8.14 3.26
N PHE A 112 8.81 -7.81 2.03
CA PHE A 112 9.75 -7.61 0.93
C PHE A 112 10.68 -6.41 1.17
N ILE A 113 10.16 -5.31 1.72
CA ILE A 113 10.96 -4.12 2.04
C ILE A 113 12.02 -4.47 3.09
N LEU A 114 11.62 -5.08 4.21
CA LEU A 114 12.53 -5.46 5.30
C LEU A 114 13.60 -6.46 4.84
N ALA A 115 13.22 -7.38 3.94
CA ALA A 115 14.17 -8.33 3.37
C ALA A 115 15.09 -7.69 2.32
N GLY A 116 14.53 -6.82 1.47
CA GLY A 116 15.20 -6.20 0.34
C GLY A 116 16.27 -5.19 0.76
N ASP A 117 16.07 -4.48 1.88
CA ASP A 117 17.07 -3.55 2.42
C ASP A 117 18.36 -4.27 2.87
N ARG A 118 18.23 -5.56 3.22
CA ARG A 118 19.35 -6.41 3.63
C ARG A 118 20.04 -7.12 2.45
N MET A 119 19.54 -6.95 1.23
CA MET A 119 20.12 -7.54 0.02
C MET A 119 21.19 -6.64 -0.58
N SER A 120 22.29 -7.22 -1.04
CA SER A 120 23.30 -6.51 -1.83
C SER A 120 23.89 -7.40 -2.94
N ALA A 121 24.52 -6.77 -3.94
CA ALA A 121 25.21 -7.51 -4.99
C ALA A 121 26.49 -8.14 -4.45
N SER A 122 26.73 -9.41 -4.75
CA SER A 122 27.97 -10.12 -4.41
C SER A 122 28.97 -10.19 -5.56
N THR A 123 28.54 -9.90 -6.79
CA THR A 123 29.38 -9.98 -7.99
C THR A 123 29.28 -8.72 -8.83
N GLU A 124 30.35 -8.37 -9.54
CA GLU A 124 30.35 -7.25 -10.49
C GLU A 124 29.31 -7.43 -11.60
N ALA A 125 29.04 -8.68 -12.00
CA ALA A 125 28.00 -9.00 -12.97
C ALA A 125 26.60 -8.58 -12.49
N GLN A 126 26.29 -8.81 -11.20
CA GLN A 126 25.02 -8.38 -10.60
C GLN A 126 24.93 -6.85 -10.46
N GLU A 127 26.04 -6.21 -10.09
CA GLU A 127 26.13 -4.75 -10.01
C GLU A 127 25.89 -4.05 -11.36
N ARG A 128 26.39 -4.65 -12.45
CA ARG A 128 26.14 -4.16 -13.82
C ARG A 128 24.73 -4.48 -14.31
N LYS A 129 24.28 -5.73 -14.15
CA LYS A 129 23.00 -6.23 -14.70
C LYS A 129 21.78 -5.73 -13.94
N LYS A 130 21.92 -5.43 -12.64
CA LYS A 130 20.87 -4.91 -11.76
C LYS A 130 19.56 -5.71 -11.83
N PRO A 131 19.59 -7.04 -11.61
CA PRO A 131 18.42 -7.89 -11.80
C PRO A 131 17.26 -7.45 -10.92
N GLY A 132 16.09 -7.22 -11.52
CA GLY A 132 14.86 -6.88 -10.81
C GLY A 132 14.66 -5.38 -10.52
N ARG A 133 15.61 -4.52 -10.91
CA ARG A 133 15.55 -3.07 -10.70
C ARG A 133 14.38 -2.41 -11.42
N GLU A 134 13.97 -2.96 -12.55
CA GLU A 134 12.78 -2.56 -13.30
C GLU A 134 11.52 -2.66 -12.43
N PHE A 135 11.36 -3.75 -11.68
CA PHE A 135 10.21 -3.97 -10.80
C PHE A 135 10.26 -3.08 -9.56
N ILE A 136 11.44 -2.85 -8.98
CA ILE A 136 11.61 -1.89 -7.89
C ILE A 136 11.23 -0.47 -8.34
N THR A 137 11.63 -0.08 -9.55
CA THR A 137 11.28 1.24 -10.12
C THR A 137 9.76 1.36 -10.29
N PHE A 138 9.11 0.33 -10.81
CA PHE A 138 7.65 0.28 -10.92
C PHE A 138 6.95 0.36 -9.56
N LEU A 139 7.43 -0.40 -8.57
CA LEU A 139 6.88 -0.40 -7.21
C LEU A 139 7.02 0.94 -6.51
N LEU A 140 8.15 1.63 -6.72
CA LEU A 140 8.39 2.98 -6.22
C LEU A 140 7.35 3.96 -6.78
N ILE A 141 7.20 4.01 -8.11
CA ILE A 141 6.24 4.92 -8.77
C ILE A 141 4.81 4.59 -8.34
N SER A 142 4.47 3.30 -8.26
CA SER A 142 3.13 2.85 -7.86
C SER A 142 2.82 3.19 -6.41
N ASN A 143 3.78 3.04 -5.48
CA ASN A 143 3.59 3.43 -4.08
C ASN A 143 3.47 4.95 -3.92
N PHE A 144 4.24 5.72 -4.67
CA PHE A 144 4.08 7.18 -4.69
C PHE A 144 2.69 7.59 -5.21
N ALA A 145 2.20 6.93 -6.27
CA ALA A 145 0.86 7.17 -6.78
C ALA A 145 -0.22 6.79 -5.76
N MET A 146 -0.11 5.63 -5.09
CA MET A 146 -1.03 5.23 -4.02
C MET A 146 -1.00 6.22 -2.85
N TRP A 147 0.18 6.71 -2.47
CA TRP A 147 0.31 7.74 -1.44
C TRP A 147 -0.41 9.04 -1.85
N ALA A 148 -0.20 9.52 -3.08
CA ALA A 148 -0.86 10.72 -3.58
C ALA A 148 -2.38 10.54 -3.58
N ILE A 149 -2.87 9.40 -4.09
CA ILE A 149 -4.29 9.04 -4.08
C ILE A 149 -4.84 9.09 -2.65
N ASN A 150 -4.24 8.37 -1.71
CA ASN A 150 -4.69 8.35 -0.32
C ASN A 150 -4.59 9.72 0.37
N THR A 151 -3.70 10.61 -0.09
CA THR A 151 -3.61 11.96 0.49
C THR A 151 -4.73 12.87 -0.02
N PHE A 152 -5.08 12.79 -1.30
CA PHE A 152 -6.07 13.68 -1.91
C PHE A 152 -7.50 13.12 -1.83
N GLU A 153 -7.69 11.80 -1.91
CA GLU A 153 -9.01 11.15 -1.94
C GLU A 153 -9.63 11.02 -0.54
N THR A 154 -8.83 10.81 0.51
CA THR A 154 -9.30 10.48 1.86
C THR A 154 -9.87 11.67 2.67
N GLN A 155 -10.23 12.77 2.00
CA GLN A 155 -10.85 13.94 2.65
C GLN A 155 -12.39 13.95 2.64
N THR A 156 -13.05 12.86 2.21
CA THR A 156 -14.52 12.81 2.14
C THR A 156 -15.13 11.75 3.07
N PRO A 157 -15.97 12.13 4.06
CA PRO A 157 -16.73 11.21 4.91
C PRO A 157 -17.60 10.19 4.14
N GLN A 158 -17.87 10.46 2.87
CA GLN A 158 -18.69 9.64 1.98
C GLN A 158 -18.00 8.36 1.48
N HIS A 159 -16.71 8.15 1.77
CA HIS A 159 -15.94 7.02 1.23
C HIS A 159 -16.23 5.67 1.91
N ASN A 160 -16.76 5.68 3.15
CA ASN A 160 -16.91 4.48 3.98
C ASN A 160 -18.31 4.37 4.60
N PRO A 161 -19.37 4.26 3.78
CA PRO A 161 -20.75 4.28 4.27
C PRO A 161 -21.02 3.11 5.24
N VAL A 162 -20.47 1.92 4.96
CA VAL A 162 -20.67 0.71 5.78
C VAL A 162 -20.10 0.90 7.19
N GLN A 163 -18.92 1.50 7.31
CA GLN A 163 -18.24 1.72 8.59
C GLN A 163 -18.91 2.83 9.39
N VAL A 164 -19.37 3.90 8.73
CA VAL A 164 -20.13 4.98 9.37
C VAL A 164 -21.46 4.46 9.92
N ASP A 165 -22.18 3.64 9.13
CA ASP A 165 -23.45 3.04 9.54
C ASP A 165 -23.29 2.08 10.73
N PHE A 166 -22.15 1.35 10.79
CA PHE A 166 -21.87 0.37 11.83
C PHE A 166 -21.35 0.99 13.14
N TYR A 167 -20.33 1.86 13.07
CA TYR A 167 -19.68 2.44 14.26
C TYR A 167 -20.29 3.77 14.69
N GLY A 168 -21.07 4.42 13.83
CA GLY A 168 -21.52 5.80 14.01
C GLY A 168 -20.47 6.82 13.56
N GLN A 169 -20.96 7.96 13.06
CA GLN A 169 -20.13 9.00 12.44
C GLN A 169 -19.01 9.50 13.36
N THR A 170 -19.29 9.76 14.64
CA THR A 170 -18.31 10.32 15.57
C THR A 170 -17.19 9.34 15.91
N ALA A 171 -17.53 8.08 16.24
CA ALA A 171 -16.55 7.08 16.61
C ALA A 171 -15.65 6.72 15.41
N TRP A 172 -16.25 6.55 14.23
CA TRP A 172 -15.51 6.30 13.00
C TRP A 172 -14.61 7.49 12.63
N ALA A 173 -15.08 8.73 12.80
CA ALA A 173 -14.27 9.91 12.58
C ALA A 173 -13.04 9.91 13.50
N ILE A 174 -13.21 9.75 14.81
CA ILE A 174 -12.07 9.71 15.76
C ILE A 174 -11.05 8.65 15.34
N PHE A 175 -11.52 7.45 15.01
CA PHE A 175 -10.66 6.35 14.58
C PHE A 175 -9.88 6.67 13.29
N THR A 176 -10.57 7.20 12.27
CA THR A 176 -9.95 7.54 10.98
C THR A 176 -8.95 8.68 11.09
N HIS A 177 -9.16 9.64 12.00
CA HIS A 177 -8.18 10.72 12.26
C HIS A 177 -6.84 10.21 12.81
N ILE A 178 -6.77 8.99 13.31
CA ILE A 178 -5.54 8.36 13.80
C ILE A 178 -4.98 7.39 12.75
N SER A 179 -5.83 6.49 12.25
CA SER A 179 -5.39 5.39 11.37
C SER A 179 -5.06 5.84 9.95
N VAL A 180 -5.80 6.78 9.38
CA VAL A 180 -5.60 7.25 8.00
C VAL A 180 -4.25 7.95 7.83
N PRO A 181 -3.82 8.90 8.70
CA PRO A 181 -2.50 9.51 8.60
C PRO A 181 -1.36 8.49 8.66
N LEU A 182 -1.49 7.46 9.50
CA LEU A 182 -0.51 6.37 9.57
C LEU A 182 -0.48 5.55 8.27
N GLY A 183 -1.65 5.26 7.68
CA GLY A 183 -1.74 4.59 6.38
C GLY A 183 -1.13 5.41 5.23
N ILE A 184 -1.36 6.73 5.22
CA ILE A 184 -0.72 7.66 4.27
C ILE A 184 0.80 7.63 4.47
N TYR A 185 1.25 7.76 5.72
CA TYR A 185 2.66 7.72 6.05
C TYR A 185 3.32 6.38 5.66
N TYR A 186 2.64 5.25 5.85
CA TYR A 186 3.11 3.94 5.39
C TYR A 186 3.37 3.90 3.88
N ARG A 187 2.46 4.45 3.06
CA ARG A 187 2.63 4.49 1.59
C ARG A 187 3.78 5.41 1.17
N PHE A 188 3.93 6.55 1.84
CA PHE A 188 5.06 7.46 1.62
C PHE A 188 6.38 6.79 1.99
N HIS A 189 6.48 6.26 3.21
CA HIS A 189 7.69 5.65 3.73
C HIS A 189 8.07 4.39 2.95
N SER A 190 7.09 3.59 2.52
CA SER A 190 7.33 2.47 1.58
C SER A 190 8.03 2.94 0.30
N THR A 191 7.65 4.11 -0.24
CA THR A 191 8.29 4.70 -1.42
C THR A 191 9.76 5.06 -1.13
N VAL A 192 10.03 5.60 0.06
CA VAL A 192 11.40 5.90 0.52
C VAL A 192 12.22 4.61 0.65
N CYS A 193 11.69 3.58 1.29
CA CYS A 193 12.37 2.29 1.40
C CYS A 193 12.65 1.66 0.04
N PHE A 194 11.72 1.72 -0.91
CA PHE A 194 11.96 1.26 -2.29
C PHE A 194 13.07 2.06 -2.99
N SER A 195 13.17 3.38 -2.73
CA SER A 195 14.27 4.20 -3.24
C SER A 195 15.62 3.79 -2.65
N ASN A 196 15.65 3.45 -1.35
CA ASN A 196 16.85 2.95 -0.69
C ASN A 196 17.30 1.60 -1.27
N ILE A 197 16.38 0.64 -1.41
CA ILE A 197 16.63 -0.63 -2.12
C ILE A 197 17.13 -0.35 -3.53
N TRP A 198 16.47 0.55 -4.27
CA TRP A 198 16.85 0.89 -5.65
C TRP A 198 18.29 1.40 -5.78
N LYS A 199 18.71 2.21 -4.79
CA LYS A 199 20.03 2.84 -4.72
C LYS A 199 21.11 1.88 -4.24
N ASN A 200 20.79 0.97 -3.32
CA ASN A 200 21.77 0.23 -2.54
C ASN A 200 21.87 -1.26 -2.88
N ALA A 201 20.77 -1.92 -3.29
CA ALA A 201 20.72 -3.38 -3.44
C ALA A 201 21.68 -3.97 -4.49
N TRP A 202 22.18 -3.15 -5.42
CA TRP A 202 23.16 -3.58 -6.43
C TRP A 202 24.56 -3.02 -6.22
N LYS A 203 24.81 -2.32 -5.11
CA LYS A 203 26.18 -1.94 -4.73
C LYS A 203 26.79 -3.08 -3.93
N GLN A 204 28.06 -3.37 -4.17
CA GLN A 204 28.79 -4.31 -3.33
C GLN A 204 28.99 -3.69 -1.95
N ARG A 205 28.57 -4.41 -0.91
CA ARG A 205 28.84 -4.02 0.48
C ARG A 205 30.27 -4.43 0.77
N LYS A 206 31.19 -3.46 0.83
CA LYS A 206 32.57 -3.72 1.27
C LYS A 206 32.51 -4.08 2.76
N HIS A 207 33.07 -5.24 3.11
CA HIS A 207 33.27 -5.66 4.50
C HIS A 207 34.16 -4.66 5.24
#